data_AF-A0A9D2HUZ9-F1
#
_entry.id   AF-A0A9D2HUZ9-F1
#
_cell.length_a   1.000
_cell.length_b   1.000
_cell.length_c   1.000
_cell.angle_alpha   90.00
_cell.angle_beta   90.00
_cell.angle_gamma   90.00
#
_symmetry.space_group_name_H-M   'P 1'
#
loop_
_entity.id
_entity.type
_entity.pdbx_description
1 polymer ?
#
loop_
_entity_poly.entity_id
_entity_poly.type
_entity_poly.pdbx_seq_one_letter_code
_entity_poly.pdbx_strand_id
1 'polypeptide(L)'
;MRKLLLAVMLGGLAIWTGCTNEDLTQGMEQDRPYVLKVTVENAEADTRTQIGENGNLTWTEGDRIGVFVEGEESPVPFTFNGMTGNVASFTGSLPAGGEVKAAYYPYHEEARLEGNTLDVLFPHSTEYTGYSSGPMLGLPDGEGGLYFKHLCGLLVVTVDPIPEGAEKIEIAGTDFLNSEDLEGDFRVADITAEEAVLEERVYYNNQDVAYTFNPEWGGQRKTFYIPMPVAEHRIEVRLRDAKDNILWSKRITTTIGRGSLLNTPEVTETRPLIEVISHEDGYSFSGYQTYTTLTLKFRIDNFRRLDDSYIELSNAEAYAHDQYHLDYQFGMECREKIVEQTVDVFPGQNTYTIHWEGTDANWDNAIGETQFTVNYEEVPIIAEAVDLGLSVKWASHNVGASEASDYGGLYIWGDCTGTDLRMERIEELEIHEKIVDAADEIYGISGIAAYDIAANKWGDTWRMPTEKELEELIKNCEKTHDAVNGVDGIRFTGPNGNSIFLPASGFNYGYHDLRDRGINGSYWSGKEYYSIAGHGLGNIYGMNFHLPTFDEYYPIDGRGLGSGQIYHTMGCSVRPVCN
;
A
#
# COMPACT_ATOMS: atom_id res chain seq x y z
N MET A 1 -75.21 -19.71 -4.74
CA MET A 1 -76.49 -18.98 -4.94
C MET A 1 -76.13 -17.55 -5.36
N ARG A 2 -76.58 -17.05 -6.53
CA ARG A 2 -77.58 -15.95 -6.69
C ARG A 2 -77.35 -14.73 -5.76
N LYS A 3 -77.17 -13.48 -6.19
CA LYS A 3 -77.27 -12.76 -7.50
C LYS A 3 -76.03 -11.85 -7.70
N LEU A 4 -75.61 -11.28 -8.84
CA LEU A 4 -76.11 -11.11 -10.23
C LEU A 4 -77.07 -9.93 -10.53
N LEU A 5 -76.51 -8.78 -10.96
CA LEU A 5 -77.03 -7.65 -11.79
C LEU A 5 -76.00 -6.49 -11.72
N LEU A 6 -75.42 -5.82 -12.75
CA LEU A 6 -75.43 -5.82 -14.23
C LEU A 6 -76.11 -4.61 -14.93
N ALA A 7 -75.34 -3.53 -15.12
CA ALA A 7 -75.41 -2.48 -16.16
C ALA A 7 -74.00 -1.84 -16.25
N VAL A 8 -73.27 -1.68 -17.36
CA VAL A 8 -73.53 -1.34 -18.78
C VAL A 8 -73.78 0.17 -19.01
N MET A 9 -72.76 0.84 -19.55
CA MET A 9 -72.85 1.91 -20.56
C MET A 9 -71.52 1.92 -21.35
N LEU A 10 -71.58 2.15 -22.67
CA LEU A 10 -70.43 2.28 -23.57
C LEU A 10 -70.35 3.71 -24.13
N GLY A 11 -69.15 4.12 -24.56
CA GLY A 11 -68.93 5.27 -25.44
C GLY A 11 -68.03 6.35 -24.80
N GLY A 12 -67.01 6.86 -25.51
CA GLY A 12 -66.52 6.45 -26.82
C GLY A 12 -65.30 7.27 -27.27
N LEU A 13 -64.51 6.75 -28.21
CA LEU A 13 -63.46 7.54 -28.86
C LEU A 13 -64.08 8.62 -29.75
N ALA A 14 -63.53 9.83 -29.69
CA ALA A 14 -63.79 10.89 -30.66
C ALA A 14 -62.48 11.62 -30.99
N ILE A 15 -61.76 11.12 -32.01
CA ILE A 15 -60.76 11.93 -32.74
C ILE A 15 -61.54 12.68 -33.81
N TRP A 16 -61.41 14.01 -33.90
CA TRP A 16 -61.77 14.77 -35.10
C TRP A 16 -60.78 15.93 -35.29
N THR A 17 -60.75 16.50 -36.50
CA THR A 17 -59.61 17.31 -37.00
C THR A 17 -60.05 18.66 -37.56
N GLY A 18 -59.16 19.65 -37.53
CA GLY A 18 -59.10 20.67 -38.59
C GLY A 18 -59.52 22.11 -38.27
N CYS A 19 -58.51 22.95 -37.99
CA CYS A 19 -58.23 24.23 -38.67
C CYS A 19 -59.00 25.54 -38.41
N THR A 20 -58.21 26.61 -38.58
CA THR A 20 -58.50 28.02 -38.97
C THR A 20 -59.05 29.05 -37.97
N ASN A 21 -58.09 29.90 -37.54
CA ASN A 21 -58.10 31.37 -37.41
C ASN A 21 -58.93 32.08 -36.32
N GLU A 22 -58.17 32.74 -35.42
CA GLU A 22 -58.26 34.17 -35.08
C GLU A 22 -59.64 34.85 -34.99
N ASP A 23 -60.05 35.21 -33.78
CA ASP A 23 -60.17 36.64 -33.45
C ASP A 23 -59.97 36.90 -31.93
N LEU A 24 -59.80 38.18 -31.59
CA LEU A 24 -59.28 38.72 -30.33
C LEU A 24 -60.16 38.51 -29.08
N THR A 25 -59.55 37.99 -28.02
CA THR A 25 -59.85 38.43 -26.64
C THR A 25 -58.56 38.73 -25.88
N GLN A 26 -58.16 40.00 -25.81
CA GLN A 26 -57.17 40.44 -24.84
C GLN A 26 -57.78 40.38 -23.43
N GLY A 27 -57.24 39.52 -22.55
CA GLY A 27 -57.66 39.45 -21.16
C GLY A 27 -57.05 38.27 -20.41
N MET A 28 -56.45 38.54 -19.25
CA MET A 28 -56.01 37.56 -18.25
C MET A 28 -54.86 36.62 -18.68
N GLU A 29 -53.68 37.20 -18.90
CA GLU A 29 -52.39 36.48 -19.03
C GLU A 29 -51.43 36.87 -17.89
N GLN A 30 -51.88 36.73 -16.63
CA GLN A 30 -51.08 37.08 -15.43
C GLN A 30 -50.99 35.99 -14.34
N ASP A 31 -51.73 34.88 -14.47
CA ASP A 31 -51.83 33.82 -13.43
C ASP A 31 -51.27 32.44 -13.87
N ARG A 32 -50.65 32.33 -15.06
CA ARG A 32 -49.92 31.11 -15.43
C ARG A 32 -48.45 31.22 -15.00
N PRO A 33 -47.93 30.27 -14.19
CA PRO A 33 -46.56 30.35 -13.70
C PRO A 33 -45.57 30.17 -14.87
N TYR A 34 -44.42 30.84 -14.76
CA TYR A 34 -43.36 30.76 -15.75
C TYR A 34 -42.65 29.41 -15.61
N VAL A 35 -42.40 28.74 -16.74
CA VAL A 35 -41.73 27.44 -16.78
C VAL A 35 -40.44 27.57 -17.57
N LEU A 36 -39.32 27.56 -16.85
CA LEU A 36 -37.99 27.44 -17.44
C LEU A 36 -37.73 25.99 -17.83
N LYS A 37 -37.10 25.81 -18.99
CA LYS A 37 -36.49 24.54 -19.39
C LYS A 37 -35.00 24.61 -19.07
N VAL A 38 -34.49 23.59 -18.40
CA VAL A 38 -33.11 23.52 -17.94
C VAL A 38 -32.44 22.31 -18.58
N THR A 39 -31.33 22.55 -19.26
CA THR A 39 -30.38 21.53 -19.72
C THR A 39 -29.08 21.71 -18.96
N VAL A 40 -28.28 20.64 -18.90
CA VAL A 40 -26.97 20.64 -18.24
C VAL A 40 -25.92 20.20 -19.26
N GLU A 41 -24.71 20.76 -19.19
CA GLU A 41 -23.57 20.24 -19.95
C GLU A 41 -23.34 18.75 -19.66
N ASN A 42 -22.82 18.02 -20.64
CA ASN A 42 -22.39 16.62 -20.50
C ASN A 42 -23.42 15.64 -19.90
N ALA A 43 -24.73 15.89 -20.03
CA ALA A 43 -25.81 15.05 -19.46
C ALA A 43 -25.86 13.57 -19.90
N GLU A 44 -24.97 13.12 -20.80
CA GLU A 44 -24.80 11.72 -21.24
C GLU A 44 -23.36 11.19 -21.07
N ALA A 45 -22.47 11.95 -20.41
CA ALA A 45 -21.12 11.55 -20.04
C ALA A 45 -20.96 11.56 -18.51
N ASP A 46 -19.84 11.02 -18.00
CA ASP A 46 -19.59 10.82 -16.55
C ASP A 46 -19.32 12.11 -15.74
N THR A 47 -20.06 13.19 -15.98
CA THR A 47 -19.93 14.50 -15.31
C THR A 47 -21.32 15.16 -15.17
N ARG A 48 -22.34 14.56 -14.53
CA ARG A 48 -22.58 14.22 -13.10
C ARG A 48 -23.04 15.40 -12.22
N THR A 49 -24.37 15.59 -12.16
CA THR A 49 -25.02 16.76 -11.57
C THR A 49 -25.73 16.52 -10.23
N GLN A 50 -26.53 15.46 -10.15
CA GLN A 50 -27.17 14.92 -8.95
C GLN A 50 -27.31 13.42 -9.17
N ILE A 51 -26.98 12.61 -8.17
CA ILE A 51 -26.72 11.18 -8.36
C ILE A 51 -27.48 10.36 -7.31
N GLY A 52 -28.52 9.66 -7.76
CA GLY A 52 -29.04 8.50 -7.03
C GLY A 52 -28.16 7.26 -7.28
N GLU A 53 -28.44 6.15 -6.58
CA GLU A 53 -27.60 4.94 -6.51
C GLU A 53 -27.23 4.27 -7.87
N ASN A 54 -27.80 4.72 -8.99
CA ASN A 54 -27.55 4.21 -10.36
C ASN A 54 -26.86 5.21 -11.32
N GLY A 55 -26.37 6.38 -10.87
CA GLY A 55 -25.46 7.23 -11.67
C GLY A 55 -26.08 8.29 -12.61
N ASN A 56 -27.39 8.28 -12.84
CA ASN A 56 -28.06 9.21 -13.78
C ASN A 56 -28.28 10.63 -13.20
N LEU A 57 -28.26 11.65 -14.07
CA LEU A 57 -28.78 13.00 -13.80
C LEU A 57 -30.21 12.94 -13.21
N THR A 58 -30.35 13.26 -11.92
CA THR A 58 -31.61 13.08 -11.19
C THR A 58 -31.96 14.30 -10.32
N TRP A 59 -32.75 15.22 -10.87
CA TRP A 59 -33.38 16.30 -10.11
C TRP A 59 -34.51 15.76 -9.20
N THR A 60 -34.64 16.32 -8.00
CA THR A 60 -35.51 15.80 -6.92
C THR A 60 -36.65 16.76 -6.54
N GLU A 61 -37.72 16.22 -5.94
CA GLU A 61 -38.85 17.03 -5.47
C GLU A 61 -38.42 17.93 -4.30
N GLY A 62 -38.32 19.23 -4.57
CA GLY A 62 -37.83 20.24 -3.61
C GLY A 62 -36.63 21.04 -4.13
N ASP A 63 -35.92 20.55 -5.16
CA ASP A 63 -34.81 21.28 -5.78
C ASP A 63 -35.24 22.65 -6.29
N ARG A 64 -34.39 23.66 -6.06
CA ARG A 64 -34.65 25.06 -6.42
C ARG A 64 -33.43 25.70 -7.05
N ILE A 65 -33.67 26.51 -8.08
CA ILE A 65 -32.69 27.41 -8.70
C ILE A 65 -33.02 28.87 -8.35
N GLY A 66 -32.00 29.70 -8.21
CA GLY A 66 -32.13 31.15 -8.10
C GLY A 66 -31.95 31.82 -9.45
N VAL A 67 -33.00 32.42 -10.00
CA VAL A 67 -33.01 33.04 -11.32
C VAL A 67 -32.81 34.54 -11.19
N PHE A 68 -31.74 35.07 -11.78
CA PHE A 68 -31.44 36.49 -11.82
C PHE A 68 -32.07 37.13 -13.06
N VAL A 69 -32.62 38.33 -12.87
CA VAL A 69 -33.32 39.10 -13.91
C VAL A 69 -32.46 40.29 -14.29
N GLU A 70 -32.46 40.70 -15.55
CA GLU A 70 -31.60 41.81 -15.98
C GLU A 70 -31.97 43.11 -15.26
N GLY A 71 -30.97 43.74 -14.62
CA GLY A 71 -31.15 44.88 -13.73
C GLY A 71 -31.44 44.56 -12.25
N GLU A 72 -31.62 43.30 -11.86
CA GLU A 72 -31.89 42.88 -10.47
C GLU A 72 -30.72 42.04 -9.89
N GLU A 73 -30.20 42.44 -8.73
CA GLU A 73 -29.04 41.79 -8.08
C GLU A 73 -29.40 40.53 -7.29
N SER A 74 -30.68 40.32 -6.97
CA SER A 74 -31.17 39.24 -6.09
C SER A 74 -31.93 38.14 -6.86
N PRO A 75 -31.78 36.86 -6.47
CA PRO A 75 -32.37 35.74 -7.22
C PRO A 75 -33.86 35.55 -6.91
N VAL A 76 -34.64 35.27 -7.95
CA VAL A 76 -36.03 34.82 -7.85
C VAL A 76 -36.05 33.28 -7.78
N PRO A 77 -36.69 32.66 -6.77
CA PRO A 77 -36.73 31.20 -6.68
C PRO A 77 -37.62 30.55 -7.73
N PHE A 78 -37.11 29.49 -8.36
CA PHE A 78 -37.86 28.56 -9.19
C PHE A 78 -37.69 27.14 -8.66
N THR A 79 -38.77 26.37 -8.57
CA THR A 79 -38.78 25.00 -8.00
C THR A 79 -38.90 23.95 -9.11
N PHE A 80 -38.20 22.83 -8.97
CA PHE A 80 -38.26 21.70 -9.88
C PHE A 80 -39.69 21.13 -9.98
N ASN A 81 -40.08 20.78 -11.21
CA ASN A 81 -41.43 20.36 -11.58
C ASN A 81 -41.41 19.24 -12.66
N GLY A 82 -40.37 18.40 -12.64
CA GLY A 82 -40.28 17.19 -13.48
C GLY A 82 -39.38 17.27 -14.72
N MET A 83 -38.96 16.09 -15.19
CA MET A 83 -38.08 15.89 -16.36
C MET A 83 -38.86 15.57 -17.65
N THR A 84 -38.24 15.79 -18.79
CA THR A 84 -38.66 15.26 -20.10
C THR A 84 -37.42 14.94 -20.93
N GLY A 85 -37.02 13.66 -20.96
CA GLY A 85 -35.65 13.31 -21.35
C GLY A 85 -34.66 13.98 -20.40
N ASN A 86 -33.55 14.50 -20.94
CA ASN A 86 -32.51 15.18 -20.17
C ASN A 86 -32.86 16.66 -19.85
N VAL A 87 -34.08 17.12 -20.19
CA VAL A 87 -34.55 18.50 -19.96
C VAL A 87 -35.38 18.57 -18.68
N ALA A 88 -34.91 19.30 -17.68
CA ALA A 88 -35.66 19.62 -16.47
C ALA A 88 -36.64 20.78 -16.69
N SER A 89 -37.72 20.79 -15.91
CA SER A 89 -38.72 21.86 -15.89
C SER A 89 -38.71 22.53 -14.52
N PHE A 90 -38.49 23.83 -14.49
CA PHE A 90 -38.46 24.64 -13.27
C PHE A 90 -39.58 25.69 -13.31
N THR A 91 -40.35 25.80 -12.25
CA THR A 91 -41.58 26.61 -12.19
C THR A 91 -41.45 27.73 -11.15
N GLY A 92 -41.84 28.94 -11.53
CA GLY A 92 -41.73 30.15 -10.71
C GLY A 92 -42.48 31.33 -11.33
N SER A 93 -42.11 32.55 -10.93
CA SER A 93 -42.78 33.79 -11.39
C SER A 93 -41.76 34.90 -11.61
N LEU A 94 -41.56 35.32 -12.87
CA LEU A 94 -40.70 36.48 -13.18
C LEU A 94 -41.41 37.81 -12.89
N PRO A 95 -40.66 38.89 -12.59
CA PRO A 95 -41.17 40.26 -12.66
C PRO A 95 -41.78 40.57 -14.04
N ALA A 96 -42.78 41.46 -14.08
CA ALA A 96 -43.51 41.76 -15.31
C ALA A 96 -42.61 42.45 -16.36
N GLY A 97 -42.21 41.70 -17.39
CA GLY A 97 -41.28 42.14 -18.44
C GLY A 97 -39.80 41.96 -18.10
N GLY A 98 -39.46 41.20 -17.04
CA GLY A 98 -38.08 40.85 -16.72
C GLY A 98 -37.51 39.80 -17.66
N GLU A 99 -36.35 40.08 -18.25
CA GLU A 99 -35.58 39.12 -19.04
C GLU A 99 -34.62 38.34 -18.12
N VAL A 100 -34.46 37.03 -18.34
CA VAL A 100 -33.58 36.19 -17.52
C VAL A 100 -32.13 36.40 -17.92
N LYS A 101 -31.30 36.77 -16.94
CA LYS A 101 -29.87 37.04 -17.12
C LYS A 101 -29.02 35.79 -16.91
N ALA A 102 -29.26 35.10 -15.79
CA ALA A 102 -28.56 33.90 -15.37
C ALA A 102 -29.40 33.14 -14.33
N ALA A 103 -28.97 31.94 -13.96
CA ALA A 103 -29.47 31.24 -12.79
C ALA A 103 -28.33 30.56 -12.01
N TYR A 104 -28.54 30.31 -10.73
CA TYR A 104 -27.62 29.57 -9.87
C TYR A 104 -28.35 28.38 -9.23
N TYR A 105 -27.63 27.26 -9.08
CA TYR A 105 -28.03 26.12 -8.26
C TYR A 105 -26.91 25.80 -7.27
N PRO A 106 -27.20 25.40 -6.02
CA PRO A 106 -28.53 25.39 -5.38
C PRO A 106 -29.09 26.81 -5.11
N TYR A 107 -30.39 26.95 -4.89
CA TYR A 107 -30.98 28.24 -4.48
C TYR A 107 -30.49 28.67 -3.09
N HIS A 108 -29.81 29.82 -3.03
CA HIS A 108 -29.56 30.56 -1.79
C HIS A 108 -30.16 31.96 -1.93
N GLU A 109 -30.89 32.44 -0.92
CA GLU A 109 -31.50 33.79 -0.93
C GLU A 109 -30.49 34.92 -0.71
N GLU A 110 -29.27 34.57 -0.28
CA GLU A 110 -28.16 35.49 -0.03
C GLU A 110 -27.24 35.66 -1.25
N ALA A 111 -27.35 34.82 -2.28
CA ALA A 111 -26.57 34.94 -3.51
C ALA A 111 -26.84 36.26 -4.24
N ARG A 112 -25.81 36.89 -4.84
CA ARG A 112 -25.93 38.20 -5.52
C ARG A 112 -25.25 38.19 -6.88
N LEU A 113 -25.87 38.81 -7.88
CA LEU A 113 -25.29 38.99 -9.22
C LEU A 113 -25.06 40.48 -9.51
N GLU A 114 -23.87 40.97 -9.17
CA GLU A 114 -23.45 42.35 -9.44
C GLU A 114 -22.75 42.42 -10.82
N GLY A 115 -23.49 42.91 -11.82
CA GLY A 115 -22.99 43.02 -13.20
C GLY A 115 -22.79 41.65 -13.85
N ASN A 116 -21.56 41.14 -13.78
CA ASN A 116 -21.15 39.79 -14.23
C ASN A 116 -20.56 38.93 -13.09
N THR A 117 -20.35 39.46 -11.88
CA THR A 117 -19.85 38.68 -10.74
C THR A 117 -21.02 38.10 -9.96
N LEU A 118 -21.00 36.78 -9.77
CA LEU A 118 -21.96 36.06 -8.93
C LEU A 118 -21.28 35.70 -7.61
N ASP A 119 -21.72 36.29 -6.50
CA ASP A 119 -21.26 35.95 -5.15
C ASP A 119 -22.26 34.99 -4.47
N VAL A 120 -21.77 33.95 -3.78
CA VAL A 120 -22.57 32.87 -3.17
C VAL A 120 -21.98 32.41 -1.83
N LEU A 121 -22.84 31.95 -0.91
CA LEU A 121 -22.44 31.41 0.39
C LEU A 121 -22.50 29.88 0.41
N PHE A 122 -21.38 29.24 0.76
CA PHE A 122 -21.34 27.82 1.11
C PHE A 122 -21.52 27.66 2.64
N PRO A 123 -22.42 26.78 3.12
CA PRO A 123 -22.61 26.57 4.55
C PRO A 123 -21.61 25.56 5.16
N HIS A 124 -21.17 25.80 6.39
CA HIS A 124 -20.37 24.87 7.21
C HIS A 124 -20.87 23.43 7.21
N SER A 125 -22.20 23.25 7.22
CA SER A 125 -22.85 21.96 7.36
C SER A 125 -24.13 21.89 6.54
N THR A 126 -24.29 20.80 5.78
CA THR A 126 -25.47 20.54 4.94
C THR A 126 -26.07 19.16 5.24
N GLU A 127 -27.39 19.02 5.24
CA GLU A 127 -28.05 17.72 5.27
C GLU A 127 -27.91 17.02 3.91
N TYR A 128 -27.21 15.88 3.89
CA TYR A 128 -27.00 15.08 2.69
C TYR A 128 -28.14 14.06 2.51
N THR A 129 -29.08 14.39 1.63
CA THR A 129 -30.28 13.60 1.35
C THR A 129 -30.05 12.38 0.44
N GLY A 130 -28.79 12.10 0.08
CA GLY A 130 -28.38 11.03 -0.83
C GLY A 130 -27.88 11.52 -2.19
N TYR A 131 -28.05 12.81 -2.49
CA TYR A 131 -27.72 13.45 -3.77
C TYR A 131 -26.74 14.62 -3.56
N SER A 132 -25.90 14.92 -4.55
CA SER A 132 -25.00 16.08 -4.50
C SER A 132 -25.76 17.38 -4.76
N SER A 133 -25.59 18.41 -3.93
CA SER A 133 -26.04 19.77 -4.24
C SER A 133 -24.98 20.54 -5.05
N GLY A 134 -24.43 19.90 -6.10
CA GLY A 134 -23.28 20.36 -6.88
C GLY A 134 -23.49 21.72 -7.55
N PRO A 135 -22.75 22.78 -7.17
CA PRO A 135 -23.06 24.12 -7.66
C PRO A 135 -22.84 24.35 -9.15
N MET A 136 -23.76 25.11 -9.73
CA MET A 136 -23.84 25.36 -11.17
C MET A 136 -24.32 26.76 -11.51
N LEU A 137 -23.85 27.23 -12.66
CA LEU A 137 -24.29 28.46 -13.32
C LEU A 137 -25.11 28.11 -14.58
N GLY A 138 -26.37 28.55 -14.60
CA GLY A 138 -27.24 28.53 -15.78
C GLY A 138 -27.18 29.83 -16.56
N LEU A 139 -27.00 29.76 -17.88
CA LEU A 139 -27.09 30.90 -18.80
C LEU A 139 -28.21 30.67 -19.83
N PRO A 140 -28.84 31.73 -20.37
CA PRO A 140 -29.85 31.61 -21.43
C PRO A 140 -29.35 30.84 -22.66
N ASP A 141 -30.12 29.85 -23.12
CA ASP A 141 -29.76 29.00 -24.26
C ASP A 141 -30.06 29.63 -25.64
N GLY A 142 -30.83 30.72 -25.67
CA GLY A 142 -31.29 31.39 -26.89
C GLY A 142 -32.60 30.86 -27.47
N GLU A 143 -33.13 29.73 -26.96
CA GLU A 143 -34.44 29.16 -27.33
C GLU A 143 -35.51 29.39 -26.25
N GLY A 144 -35.13 29.94 -25.09
CA GLY A 144 -36.03 30.31 -23.99
C GLY A 144 -35.89 29.44 -22.74
N GLY A 145 -34.89 28.56 -22.71
CA GLY A 145 -34.45 27.83 -21.54
C GLY A 145 -33.11 28.32 -21.01
N LEU A 146 -32.45 27.46 -20.25
CA LEU A 146 -31.16 27.67 -19.63
C LEU A 146 -30.26 26.46 -19.85
N TYR A 147 -28.98 26.73 -20.11
CA TYR A 147 -27.90 25.75 -20.16
C TYR A 147 -27.02 25.90 -18.92
N PHE A 148 -26.96 24.86 -18.10
CA PHE A 148 -26.22 24.84 -16.83
C PHE A 148 -24.82 24.22 -16.99
N LYS A 149 -23.82 24.89 -16.42
CA LYS A 149 -22.44 24.42 -16.28
C LYS A 149 -22.07 24.20 -14.83
N HIS A 150 -21.25 23.19 -14.57
CA HIS A 150 -20.57 22.95 -13.30
C HIS A 150 -19.57 24.05 -12.97
N LEU A 151 -19.59 24.53 -11.72
CA LEU A 151 -18.61 25.49 -11.21
C LEU A 151 -17.50 24.84 -10.36
N CYS A 152 -17.69 23.57 -9.99
CA CYS A 152 -16.85 22.81 -9.07
C CYS A 152 -16.53 21.41 -9.66
N GLY A 153 -15.69 20.64 -8.97
CA GLY A 153 -15.63 19.17 -9.17
C GLY A 153 -16.38 18.41 -8.08
N LEU A 154 -16.35 17.08 -8.13
CA LEU A 154 -16.95 16.19 -7.12
C LEU A 154 -15.92 15.22 -6.54
N LEU A 155 -15.70 15.31 -5.22
CA LEU A 155 -15.11 14.24 -4.43
C LEU A 155 -16.16 13.15 -4.20
N VAL A 156 -15.74 11.88 -4.28
CA VAL A 156 -16.63 10.72 -4.20
C VAL A 156 -16.12 9.75 -3.14
N VAL A 157 -16.89 9.59 -2.07
CA VAL A 157 -16.56 8.70 -0.95
C VAL A 157 -17.65 7.64 -0.83
N THR A 158 -17.33 6.38 -1.11
CA THR A 158 -18.21 5.26 -0.82
C THR A 158 -17.86 4.66 0.54
N VAL A 159 -18.87 4.39 1.37
CA VAL A 159 -18.75 3.72 2.66
C VAL A 159 -19.65 2.49 2.61
N ASP A 160 -19.09 1.31 2.90
CA ASP A 160 -19.83 0.04 2.85
C ASP A 160 -19.37 -0.96 3.93
N PRO A 161 -20.17 -1.18 4.99
CA PRO A 161 -21.37 -0.43 5.37
C PRO A 161 -21.03 0.89 6.08
N ILE A 162 -21.98 1.84 6.09
CA ILE A 162 -21.99 2.94 7.07
C ILE A 162 -21.96 2.32 8.49
N PRO A 163 -21.00 2.66 9.37
CA PRO A 163 -20.96 2.18 10.75
C PRO A 163 -22.20 2.59 11.56
N GLU A 164 -22.60 1.74 12.51
CA GLU A 164 -23.67 2.11 13.45
C GLU A 164 -23.27 3.33 14.28
N GLY A 165 -24.12 4.37 14.28
CA GLY A 165 -23.88 5.62 15.02
C GLY A 165 -23.03 6.66 14.29
N ALA A 166 -22.59 6.41 13.05
CA ALA A 166 -22.07 7.47 12.19
C ALA A 166 -23.20 8.41 11.75
N GLU A 167 -22.99 9.73 11.82
CA GLU A 167 -24.00 10.75 11.47
C GLU A 167 -23.47 11.86 10.54
N LYS A 168 -22.14 11.97 10.37
CA LYS A 168 -21.50 13.08 9.65
C LYS A 168 -20.29 12.59 8.87
N ILE A 169 -20.17 13.01 7.61
CA ILE A 169 -18.90 12.99 6.86
C ILE A 169 -18.39 14.42 6.75
N GLU A 170 -17.08 14.59 6.93
CA GLU A 170 -16.42 15.89 7.03
C GLU A 170 -15.19 15.89 6.13
N ILE A 171 -15.04 16.94 5.32
CA ILE A 171 -13.83 17.20 4.54
C ILE A 171 -13.13 18.37 5.19
N ALA A 172 -11.85 18.20 5.49
CA ALA A 172 -11.10 19.14 6.31
C ALA A 172 -9.71 19.43 5.75
N GLY A 173 -9.24 20.67 5.90
CA GLY A 173 -7.87 21.05 5.56
C GLY A 173 -6.84 20.31 6.41
N THR A 174 -5.70 19.97 5.81
CA THR A 174 -4.56 19.35 6.52
C THR A 174 -3.40 20.30 6.77
N ASP A 175 -3.39 21.45 6.09
CA ASP A 175 -2.37 22.49 6.23
C ASP A 175 -3.07 23.86 6.37
N PHE A 176 -3.07 24.41 7.58
CA PHE A 176 -3.74 25.68 7.90
C PHE A 176 -3.30 26.87 7.03
N LEU A 177 -2.09 26.82 6.44
CA LEU A 177 -1.55 27.90 5.62
C LEU A 177 -1.68 27.65 4.11
N ASN A 178 -2.01 26.44 3.68
CA ASN A 178 -1.99 26.03 2.26
C ASN A 178 -3.15 25.07 1.89
N SER A 179 -4.27 25.12 2.61
CA SER A 179 -5.53 24.47 2.22
C SER A 179 -6.53 25.54 1.83
N GLU A 180 -7.21 25.35 0.70
CA GLU A 180 -8.30 26.22 0.25
C GLU A 180 -9.46 26.21 1.26
N ASP A 181 -10.21 27.31 1.32
CA ASP A 181 -11.48 27.38 2.04
C ASP A 181 -12.51 26.43 1.35
N LEU A 182 -13.35 25.76 2.14
CA LEU A 182 -14.39 24.82 1.70
C LEU A 182 -15.81 25.27 2.06
N GLU A 183 -15.94 26.28 2.94
CA GLU A 183 -17.18 26.97 3.28
C GLU A 183 -17.02 28.50 3.19
N GLY A 184 -18.13 29.24 3.29
CA GLY A 184 -18.12 30.71 3.34
C GLY A 184 -18.32 31.38 1.98
N ASP A 185 -17.76 32.58 1.83
CA ASP A 185 -17.97 33.46 0.68
C ASP A 185 -17.15 32.99 -0.55
N PHE A 186 -17.84 32.43 -1.54
CA PHE A 186 -17.29 32.14 -2.86
C PHE A 186 -17.86 33.08 -3.93
N ARG A 187 -17.18 33.15 -5.07
CA ARG A 187 -17.63 33.91 -6.24
C ARG A 187 -17.37 33.19 -7.56
N VAL A 188 -18.15 33.53 -8.57
CA VAL A 188 -17.77 33.38 -9.99
C VAL A 188 -17.35 34.77 -10.46
N ALA A 189 -16.09 34.93 -10.91
CA ALA A 189 -15.56 36.24 -11.26
C ALA A 189 -16.29 36.90 -12.44
N ASP A 190 -16.55 36.14 -13.50
CA ASP A 190 -17.34 36.55 -14.67
C ASP A 190 -18.22 35.38 -15.14
N ILE A 191 -19.54 35.51 -14.99
CA ILE A 191 -20.51 34.50 -15.46
C ILE A 191 -20.50 34.26 -16.97
N THR A 192 -19.84 35.12 -17.76
CA THR A 192 -19.72 34.95 -19.22
C THR A 192 -18.42 34.23 -19.65
N ALA A 193 -17.57 33.83 -18.71
CA ALA A 193 -16.37 33.05 -18.99
C ALA A 193 -16.69 31.67 -19.61
N GLU A 194 -15.84 31.23 -20.55
CA GLU A 194 -15.99 29.92 -21.20
C GLU A 194 -15.91 28.77 -20.17
N GLU A 195 -14.98 28.87 -19.23
CA GLU A 195 -14.76 27.90 -18.14
C GLU A 195 -14.94 28.60 -16.78
N ALA A 196 -16.16 29.09 -16.51
CA ALA A 196 -16.52 29.69 -15.22
C ALA A 196 -16.40 28.67 -14.08
N VAL A 197 -15.74 29.06 -12.98
CA VAL A 197 -15.55 28.26 -11.76
C VAL A 197 -15.91 29.08 -10.52
N LEU A 198 -16.04 28.40 -9.38
CA LEU A 198 -16.05 29.06 -8.07
C LEU A 198 -14.62 29.31 -7.58
N GLU A 199 -14.39 30.55 -7.17
CA GLU A 199 -13.14 31.09 -6.61
C GLU A 199 -13.42 31.63 -5.19
N GLU A 200 -12.42 31.60 -4.31
CA GLU A 200 -12.52 32.22 -2.98
C GLU A 200 -12.74 33.74 -3.08
N ARG A 201 -13.62 34.30 -2.24
CA ARG A 201 -13.85 35.76 -2.22
C ARG A 201 -12.92 36.48 -1.25
N VAL A 202 -12.71 35.91 -0.06
CA VAL A 202 -11.87 36.46 1.02
C VAL A 202 -11.32 35.30 1.85
N TYR A 203 -10.00 35.25 2.03
CA TYR A 203 -9.29 34.20 2.76
C TYR A 203 -9.64 34.24 4.27
N TYR A 204 -10.40 33.28 4.78
CA TYR A 204 -10.82 33.22 6.19
C TYR A 204 -10.28 32.00 6.96
N ASN A 205 -9.68 31.01 6.28
CA ASN A 205 -9.27 29.69 6.83
C ASN A 205 -10.49 28.82 7.24
N ASN A 206 -11.53 28.90 6.42
CA ASN A 206 -12.78 28.16 6.44
C ASN A 206 -12.62 26.76 5.82
N GLN A 207 -11.61 26.02 6.27
CA GLN A 207 -11.07 24.84 5.58
C GLN A 207 -11.80 23.51 5.85
N ASP A 208 -12.85 23.50 6.69
CA ASP A 208 -13.59 22.30 7.09
C ASP A 208 -15.08 22.44 6.72
N VAL A 209 -15.63 21.47 5.98
CA VAL A 209 -17.05 21.40 5.57
C VAL A 209 -17.67 20.04 5.92
N ALA A 210 -18.90 20.06 6.41
CA ALA A 210 -19.61 18.89 6.92
C ALA A 210 -20.87 18.54 6.13
N TYR A 211 -21.15 17.25 6.06
CA TYR A 211 -22.37 16.68 5.48
C TYR A 211 -22.96 15.70 6.49
N THR A 212 -24.05 16.10 7.15
CA THR A 212 -24.81 15.22 8.04
C THR A 212 -25.73 14.32 7.23
N PHE A 213 -26.02 13.12 7.72
CA PHE A 213 -26.91 12.17 7.03
C PHE A 213 -27.79 11.40 8.01
N ASN A 214 -28.85 10.75 7.51
CA ASN A 214 -29.78 10.00 8.36
C ASN A 214 -29.06 8.83 9.06
N PRO A 215 -29.02 8.76 10.41
CA PRO A 215 -28.39 7.65 11.14
C PRO A 215 -29.00 6.28 10.87
N GLU A 216 -30.24 6.20 10.35
CA GLU A 216 -30.86 4.96 9.86
C GLU A 216 -30.13 4.35 8.64
N TRP A 217 -29.13 5.04 8.07
CA TRP A 217 -28.24 4.48 7.04
C TRP A 217 -27.18 3.53 7.59
N GLY A 218 -27.03 3.39 8.92
CA GLY A 218 -26.18 2.38 9.55
C GLY A 218 -26.45 0.97 8.98
N GLY A 219 -25.38 0.25 8.63
CA GLY A 219 -25.45 -1.06 7.99
C GLY A 219 -25.71 -1.04 6.47
N GLN A 220 -25.81 0.14 5.83
CA GLN A 220 -26.05 0.27 4.38
C GLN A 220 -24.81 0.77 3.63
N ARG A 221 -24.62 0.29 2.39
CA ARG A 221 -23.74 0.93 1.40
C ARG A 221 -24.27 2.32 1.04
N LYS A 222 -23.44 3.36 1.13
CA LYS A 222 -23.78 4.72 0.66
C LYS A 222 -22.57 5.38 -0.02
N THR A 223 -22.85 6.26 -0.99
CA THR A 223 -21.84 7.06 -1.67
C THR A 223 -22.16 8.55 -1.53
N PHE A 224 -21.20 9.28 -1.00
CA PHE A 224 -21.23 10.72 -0.82
C PHE A 224 -20.61 11.41 -2.04
N TYR A 225 -21.27 12.44 -2.52
CA TYR A 225 -20.87 13.22 -3.70
C TYR A 225 -20.70 14.68 -3.28
N ILE A 226 -19.48 15.03 -2.89
CA ILE A 226 -19.16 16.27 -2.18
C ILE A 226 -18.61 17.28 -3.19
N PRO A 227 -19.25 18.46 -3.35
CA PRO A 227 -18.74 19.55 -4.18
C PRO A 227 -17.41 20.08 -3.63
N MET A 228 -16.42 20.22 -4.51
CA MET A 228 -15.08 20.75 -4.16
C MET A 228 -14.66 21.87 -5.13
N PRO A 229 -14.13 23.01 -4.64
CA PRO A 229 -13.54 24.06 -5.48
C PRO A 229 -12.44 23.55 -6.41
N VAL A 230 -12.14 24.28 -7.49
CA VAL A 230 -11.23 23.84 -8.56
C VAL A 230 -9.77 24.18 -8.21
N ALA A 231 -9.09 23.29 -7.49
CA ALA A 231 -7.76 23.54 -6.90
C ALA A 231 -6.91 22.26 -6.67
N GLU A 232 -5.68 22.44 -6.18
CA GLU A 232 -4.93 21.37 -5.49
C GLU A 232 -5.45 21.24 -4.06
N HIS A 233 -6.03 20.09 -3.72
CA HIS A 233 -6.62 19.83 -2.41
C HIS A 233 -5.69 18.98 -1.54
N ARG A 234 -5.47 19.44 -0.30
CA ARG A 234 -4.75 18.73 0.76
C ARG A 234 -5.67 18.48 1.94
N ILE A 235 -6.57 17.51 1.75
CA ILE A 235 -7.72 17.29 2.60
C ILE A 235 -7.62 15.99 3.39
N GLU A 236 -8.37 15.92 4.48
CA GLU A 236 -8.61 14.71 5.27
C GLU A 236 -10.12 14.45 5.27
N VAL A 237 -10.53 13.35 4.64
CA VAL A 237 -11.89 12.84 4.74
C VAL A 237 -12.03 12.20 6.11
N ARG A 238 -13.06 12.56 6.88
CA ARG A 238 -13.35 12.03 8.21
C ARG A 238 -14.80 11.58 8.29
N LEU A 239 -15.04 10.44 8.91
CA LEU A 239 -16.37 9.95 9.28
C LEU A 239 -16.55 10.11 10.80
N ARG A 240 -17.66 10.69 11.25
CA ARG A 240 -17.89 11.01 12.66
C ARG A 240 -19.24 10.57 13.22
N ASP A 241 -19.27 10.38 14.55
CA ASP A 241 -20.50 10.11 15.33
C ASP A 241 -21.19 11.40 15.81
N ALA A 242 -22.33 11.24 16.48
CA ALA A 242 -23.13 12.29 17.13
C ALA A 242 -22.40 13.16 18.19
N LYS A 243 -21.15 12.84 18.54
CA LYS A 243 -20.31 13.51 19.55
C LYS A 243 -19.04 14.13 18.93
N ASP A 244 -18.97 14.16 17.59
CA ASP A 244 -17.77 14.50 16.81
C ASP A 244 -16.56 13.57 17.03
N ASN A 245 -16.77 12.35 17.54
CA ASN A 245 -15.73 11.31 17.55
C ASN A 245 -15.34 10.93 16.11
N ILE A 246 -14.08 10.60 15.85
CA ILE A 246 -13.62 10.18 14.52
C ILE A 246 -13.65 8.65 14.45
N LEU A 247 -14.58 8.12 13.65
CA LEU A 247 -14.74 6.68 13.41
C LEU A 247 -13.78 6.19 12.32
N TRP A 248 -13.53 7.03 11.31
CA TRP A 248 -12.59 6.74 10.24
C TRP A 248 -11.99 8.03 9.70
N SER A 249 -10.75 8.00 9.22
CA SER A 249 -10.24 9.10 8.38
C SER A 249 -9.15 8.68 7.39
N LYS A 250 -9.05 9.41 6.27
CA LYS A 250 -8.01 9.24 5.26
C LYS A 250 -7.57 10.58 4.67
N ARG A 251 -6.26 10.74 4.47
CA ARG A 251 -5.66 11.93 3.85
C ARG A 251 -5.58 11.77 2.34
N ILE A 252 -5.75 12.89 1.63
CA ILE A 252 -5.75 12.95 0.18
C ILE A 252 -5.00 14.21 -0.25
N THR A 253 -4.02 14.05 -1.14
CA THR A 253 -3.39 15.16 -1.87
C THR A 253 -3.62 14.93 -3.36
N THR A 254 -4.25 15.89 -4.04
CA THR A 254 -4.88 15.68 -5.35
C THR A 254 -5.17 17.01 -6.05
N THR A 255 -5.57 16.97 -7.32
CA THR A 255 -6.11 18.14 -8.03
C THR A 255 -7.53 17.84 -8.50
N ILE A 256 -8.48 18.74 -8.24
CA ILE A 256 -9.88 18.59 -8.67
C ILE A 256 -10.18 19.63 -9.74
N GLY A 257 -10.57 19.18 -10.92
CA GLY A 257 -10.98 20.01 -12.06
C GLY A 257 -12.48 20.31 -12.08
N ARG A 258 -12.88 21.36 -12.82
CA ARG A 258 -14.29 21.69 -13.11
C ARG A 258 -15.02 20.50 -13.74
N GLY A 259 -16.19 20.13 -13.22
CA GLY A 259 -16.97 18.97 -13.66
C GLY A 259 -16.31 17.59 -13.43
N SER A 260 -15.09 17.53 -12.89
CA SER A 260 -14.32 16.29 -12.76
C SER A 260 -14.73 15.46 -11.54
N LEU A 261 -14.34 14.19 -11.55
CA LEU A 261 -14.61 13.23 -10.48
C LEU A 261 -13.31 12.81 -9.82
N LEU A 262 -13.29 12.78 -8.48
CA LEU A 262 -12.25 12.10 -7.72
C LEU A 262 -12.86 11.00 -6.86
N ASN A 263 -12.71 9.75 -7.29
CA ASN A 263 -13.10 8.59 -6.49
C ASN A 263 -12.02 8.31 -5.44
N THR A 264 -12.41 8.33 -4.17
CA THR A 264 -11.57 7.77 -3.09
C THR A 264 -11.65 6.25 -3.12
N PRO A 265 -10.69 5.54 -2.50
CA PRO A 265 -10.91 4.16 -2.07
C PRO A 265 -12.16 4.04 -1.22
N GLU A 266 -12.79 2.87 -1.26
CA GLU A 266 -14.00 2.54 -0.51
C GLU A 266 -13.69 2.33 0.97
N VAL A 267 -14.55 2.86 1.85
CA VAL A 267 -14.44 2.69 3.30
C VAL A 267 -15.15 1.40 3.69
N THR A 268 -14.40 0.29 3.65
CA THR A 268 -14.89 -1.07 3.95
C THR A 268 -14.60 -1.53 5.38
N GLU A 269 -13.75 -0.81 6.12
CA GLU A 269 -13.44 -1.03 7.53
C GLU A 269 -13.16 0.32 8.19
N THR A 270 -13.61 0.46 9.44
CA THR A 270 -13.45 1.67 10.29
C THR A 270 -12.74 1.38 11.60
N ARG A 271 -12.19 0.17 11.75
CA ARG A 271 -11.14 -0.15 12.72
C ARG A 271 -9.76 0.26 12.19
N PRO A 272 -8.71 0.20 13.02
CA PRO A 272 -7.34 0.27 12.54
C PRO A 272 -7.00 -0.93 11.65
N LEU A 273 -6.23 -0.70 10.59
CA LEU A 273 -5.88 -1.71 9.59
C LEU A 273 -4.38 -1.66 9.29
N ILE A 274 -3.75 -2.83 9.17
CA ILE A 274 -2.43 -2.97 8.56
C ILE A 274 -2.60 -3.73 7.24
N GLU A 275 -2.04 -3.20 6.16
CA GLU A 275 -2.05 -3.80 4.82
C GLU A 275 -0.61 -4.01 4.34
N VAL A 276 -0.29 -5.21 3.84
CA VAL A 276 1.00 -5.47 3.18
C VAL A 276 0.92 -4.93 1.75
N ILE A 277 1.69 -3.88 1.46
CA ILE A 277 1.66 -3.16 0.17
C ILE A 277 2.87 -3.46 -0.73
N SER A 278 3.84 -4.25 -0.26
CA SER A 278 5.04 -4.61 -1.03
C SER A 278 4.83 -5.77 -2.01
N HIS A 279 3.95 -6.72 -1.67
CA HIS A 279 3.84 -8.04 -2.28
C HIS A 279 2.40 -8.56 -2.13
N GLU A 280 1.92 -9.37 -3.07
CA GLU A 280 0.61 -10.04 -2.98
C GLU A 280 0.67 -11.24 -2.02
N ASP A 281 -0.45 -11.56 -1.34
CA ASP A 281 -0.50 -12.73 -0.45
C ASP A 281 -0.34 -14.04 -1.24
N GLY A 282 0.49 -14.95 -0.71
CA GLY A 282 0.94 -16.14 -1.44
C GLY A 282 2.03 -15.88 -2.48
N TYR A 283 2.67 -14.69 -2.48
CA TYR A 283 3.80 -14.38 -3.36
C TYR A 283 4.84 -15.52 -3.34
N SER A 284 5.34 -15.88 -4.52
CA SER A 284 6.13 -17.10 -4.71
C SER A 284 7.35 -16.82 -5.58
N PHE A 285 8.54 -17.24 -5.12
CA PHE A 285 9.81 -17.08 -5.84
C PHE A 285 10.77 -18.25 -5.58
N SER A 286 11.83 -18.35 -6.37
CA SER A 286 12.84 -19.41 -6.29
C SER A 286 14.25 -18.84 -6.16
N GLY A 287 15.19 -19.59 -5.58
CA GLY A 287 16.57 -19.13 -5.38
C GLY A 287 17.52 -20.21 -4.89
N TYR A 288 18.75 -19.80 -4.56
CA TYR A 288 19.90 -20.70 -4.39
C TYR A 288 20.40 -20.81 -2.95
N GLN A 289 19.84 -20.03 -2.03
CA GLN A 289 20.23 -20.01 -0.61
C GLN A 289 19.28 -20.84 0.25
N THR A 290 19.76 -21.31 1.39
CA THR A 290 18.97 -22.00 2.42
C THR A 290 18.08 -21.06 3.23
N TYR A 291 18.34 -19.76 3.17
CA TYR A 291 17.43 -18.69 3.58
C TYR A 291 17.77 -17.43 2.79
N THR A 292 16.82 -16.51 2.63
CA THR A 292 17.07 -15.17 2.11
C THR A 292 16.36 -14.15 3.00
N THR A 293 16.49 -12.86 2.70
CA THR A 293 15.63 -11.82 3.27
C THR A 293 14.67 -11.25 2.23
N LEU A 294 13.58 -10.66 2.71
CA LEU A 294 12.57 -9.94 1.96
C LEU A 294 12.21 -8.65 2.71
N THR A 295 12.20 -7.50 2.03
CA THR A 295 11.69 -6.26 2.62
C THR A 295 10.19 -6.19 2.42
N LEU A 296 9.43 -6.43 3.49
CA LEU A 296 8.00 -6.17 3.54
C LEU A 296 7.76 -4.67 3.76
N LYS A 297 6.74 -4.13 3.10
CA LYS A 297 6.26 -2.77 3.31
C LYS A 297 4.80 -2.82 3.72
N PHE A 298 4.46 -2.09 4.78
CA PHE A 298 3.13 -2.05 5.36
C PHE A 298 2.57 -0.63 5.26
N ARG A 299 1.28 -0.50 4.95
CA ARG A 299 0.52 0.71 5.27
C ARG A 299 -0.30 0.45 6.52
N ILE A 300 -0.24 1.39 7.46
CA ILE A 300 -0.92 1.39 8.74
C ILE A 300 -1.96 2.51 8.67
N ASP A 301 -3.24 2.16 8.53
CA ASP A 301 -4.37 3.06 8.32
C ASP A 301 -5.25 3.15 9.58
N ASN A 302 -5.84 4.33 9.82
CA ASN A 302 -6.90 4.58 10.80
C ASN A 302 -6.56 4.36 12.29
N PHE A 303 -5.27 4.32 12.62
CA PHE A 303 -4.79 4.46 14.01
C PHE A 303 -4.86 5.93 14.48
N ARG A 304 -4.91 6.16 15.79
CA ARG A 304 -4.41 7.39 16.42
C ARG A 304 -2.97 7.22 16.89
N ARG A 305 -2.63 6.06 17.44
CA ARG A 305 -1.30 5.74 18.00
C ARG A 305 -1.03 4.24 17.86
N LEU A 306 0.21 3.87 17.56
CA LEU A 306 0.71 2.50 17.66
C LEU A 306 1.58 2.41 18.92
N ASP A 307 1.33 1.42 19.78
CA ASP A 307 2.00 1.26 21.08
C ASP A 307 2.99 0.10 21.09
N ASP A 308 2.62 -1.04 20.51
CA ASP A 308 3.53 -2.15 20.23
C ASP A 308 3.16 -2.84 18.91
N SER A 309 4.15 -3.41 18.23
CA SER A 309 3.95 -4.15 16.99
C SER A 309 5.15 -5.02 16.65
N TYR A 310 4.90 -6.28 16.31
CA TYR A 310 5.94 -7.24 15.94
C TYR A 310 5.45 -8.24 14.89
N ILE A 311 6.38 -8.85 14.18
CA ILE A 311 6.10 -9.91 13.21
C ILE A 311 6.60 -11.24 13.77
N GLU A 312 5.69 -12.19 13.97
CA GLU A 312 5.99 -13.61 14.22
C GLU A 312 6.15 -14.33 12.88
N LEU A 313 7.12 -15.25 12.76
CA LEU A 313 7.40 -16.01 11.53
C LEU A 313 7.18 -17.51 11.76
N SER A 314 6.17 -18.06 11.10
CA SER A 314 5.89 -19.49 11.08
C SER A 314 6.33 -20.13 9.76
N ASN A 315 7.32 -21.02 9.83
CA ASN A 315 7.70 -21.97 8.78
C ASN A 315 8.23 -23.24 9.49
N ALA A 316 8.03 -24.42 8.90
CA ALA A 316 8.62 -25.67 9.40
C ALA A 316 10.16 -25.67 9.42
N GLU A 317 10.81 -24.81 8.62
CA GLU A 317 12.26 -24.62 8.60
C GLU A 317 12.75 -23.40 9.41
N ALA A 318 11.86 -22.62 10.03
CA ALA A 318 12.20 -21.47 10.89
C ALA A 318 12.41 -21.92 12.35
N TYR A 319 13.54 -22.55 12.64
CA TYR A 319 13.78 -23.23 13.93
C TYR A 319 13.98 -22.31 15.15
N ALA A 320 14.30 -21.02 14.96
CA ALA A 320 14.80 -20.14 16.02
C ALA A 320 14.44 -18.65 15.83
N HIS A 321 13.39 -18.32 15.07
CA HIS A 321 12.97 -16.93 14.89
C HIS A 321 11.80 -16.56 15.80
N ASP A 322 12.10 -15.89 16.93
CA ASP A 322 11.07 -15.41 17.86
C ASP A 322 10.14 -14.38 17.18
N GLN A 323 10.59 -13.13 17.04
CA GLN A 323 9.79 -11.97 16.65
C GLN A 323 10.67 -10.89 15.99
N TYR A 324 10.19 -10.26 14.92
CA TYR A 324 10.71 -8.97 14.43
C TYR A 324 9.92 -7.86 15.12
N HIS A 325 10.43 -7.27 16.20
CA HIS A 325 9.84 -6.05 16.73
C HIS A 325 10.06 -4.90 15.74
N LEU A 326 9.00 -4.19 15.38
CA LEU A 326 9.09 -2.99 14.55
C LEU A 326 9.62 -1.84 15.41
N ASP A 327 10.55 -1.05 14.88
CA ASP A 327 11.26 0.00 15.62
C ASP A 327 10.33 0.90 16.45
N TYR A 328 10.71 1.22 17.69
CA TYR A 328 9.90 1.92 18.70
C TYR A 328 9.13 3.17 18.17
N GLN A 329 7.82 3.03 17.91
CA GLN A 329 6.96 4.11 17.38
C GLN A 329 6.25 4.96 18.46
N PHE A 330 6.64 4.81 19.73
CA PHE A 330 5.96 5.41 20.89
C PHE A 330 5.63 6.90 20.72
N GLY A 331 4.33 7.20 20.77
CA GLY A 331 3.83 8.58 20.74
C GLY A 331 3.67 9.19 19.34
N MET A 332 3.83 8.42 18.25
CA MET A 332 3.45 8.90 16.93
C MET A 332 1.92 9.03 16.78
N GLU A 333 1.43 10.26 16.70
CA GLU A 333 0.03 10.55 16.32
C GLU A 333 -0.16 10.47 14.80
N CYS A 334 -0.15 9.25 14.24
CA CYS A 334 -0.25 9.02 12.79
C CYS A 334 -1.53 8.23 12.41
N ARG A 335 -2.36 8.84 11.54
CA ARG A 335 -3.57 8.25 10.95
C ARG A 335 -3.32 7.42 9.70
N GLU A 336 -2.17 7.64 9.08
CA GLU A 336 -1.63 6.88 7.98
C GLU A 336 -0.11 6.84 8.19
N LYS A 337 0.51 5.67 8.05
CA LYS A 337 1.97 5.52 8.05
C LYS A 337 2.41 4.36 7.16
N ILE A 338 3.52 4.54 6.45
CA ILE A 338 4.25 3.44 5.82
C ILE A 338 5.38 2.99 6.77
N VAL A 339 5.52 1.67 6.94
CA VAL A 339 6.61 1.00 7.66
C VAL A 339 7.28 0.02 6.70
N GLU A 340 8.60 -0.12 6.81
CA GLU A 340 9.36 -1.13 6.06
C GLU A 340 10.12 -2.02 7.05
N GLN A 341 10.01 -3.34 6.91
CA GLN A 341 10.71 -4.32 7.73
C GLN A 341 11.35 -5.37 6.83
N THR A 342 12.63 -5.64 7.04
CA THR A 342 13.29 -6.79 6.40
C THR A 342 13.11 -8.02 7.29
N VAL A 343 12.63 -9.10 6.70
CA VAL A 343 12.36 -10.39 7.36
C VAL A 343 13.07 -11.52 6.61
N ASP A 344 13.40 -12.59 7.32
CA ASP A 344 13.91 -13.84 6.73
C ASP A 344 12.82 -14.60 5.99
N VAL A 345 13.21 -15.32 4.94
CA VAL A 345 12.39 -16.25 4.17
C VAL A 345 13.14 -17.57 4.08
N PHE A 346 12.55 -18.63 4.63
CA PHE A 346 13.06 -19.99 4.59
C PHE A 346 12.35 -20.81 3.50
N PRO A 347 12.92 -21.92 3.01
CA PRO A 347 12.30 -22.76 1.99
C PRO A 347 10.90 -23.25 2.39
N GLY A 348 10.06 -23.50 1.39
CA GLY A 348 8.65 -23.85 1.61
C GLY A 348 7.78 -22.63 1.89
N GLN A 349 6.79 -22.78 2.77
CA GLN A 349 5.77 -21.78 3.07
C GLN A 349 6.10 -21.02 4.36
N ASN A 350 6.21 -19.70 4.25
CA ASN A 350 6.44 -18.77 5.35
C ASN A 350 5.16 -17.98 5.60
N THR A 351 4.64 -17.99 6.82
CA THR A 351 3.54 -17.13 7.24
C THR A 351 4.04 -16.14 8.27
N TYR A 352 3.91 -14.86 7.93
CA TYR A 352 4.24 -13.72 8.78
C TYR A 352 2.96 -13.23 9.45
N THR A 353 2.89 -13.31 10.78
CA THR A 353 1.78 -12.75 11.57
C THR A 353 2.24 -11.44 12.18
N ILE A 354 1.73 -10.32 11.64
CA ILE A 354 1.97 -8.98 12.14
C ILE A 354 0.99 -8.73 13.30
N HIS A 355 1.46 -8.85 14.54
CA HIS A 355 0.71 -8.51 15.74
C HIS A 355 0.84 -7.02 16.04
N TRP A 356 -0.24 -6.39 16.50
CA TRP A 356 -0.24 -4.96 16.84
C TRP A 356 -1.17 -4.60 18.00
N GLU A 357 -0.72 -3.68 18.84
CA GLU A 357 -1.49 -3.00 19.89
C GLU A 357 -1.34 -1.48 19.75
N GLY A 358 -2.43 -0.75 19.97
CA GLY A 358 -2.42 0.70 19.94
C GLY A 358 -3.78 1.30 20.28
N THR A 359 -4.03 2.45 19.67
CA THR A 359 -5.26 3.23 19.86
C THR A 359 -5.82 3.64 18.50
N ASP A 360 -7.13 3.48 18.29
CA ASP A 360 -7.81 3.87 17.06
C ASP A 360 -8.06 5.38 16.95
N ALA A 361 -8.62 5.83 15.82
CA ALA A 361 -8.92 7.24 15.55
C ALA A 361 -9.81 7.94 16.62
N ASN A 362 -10.54 7.18 17.44
CA ASN A 362 -11.41 7.67 18.51
C ASN A 362 -10.76 7.73 19.91
N TRP A 363 -9.50 7.29 20.05
CA TRP A 363 -8.85 7.02 21.34
C TRP A 363 -9.33 5.74 22.05
N ASP A 364 -10.03 4.83 21.37
CA ASP A 364 -10.34 3.51 21.92
C ASP A 364 -9.17 2.54 21.70
N ASN A 365 -8.89 1.68 22.69
CA ASN A 365 -7.82 0.68 22.61
C ASN A 365 -8.12 -0.35 21.51
N ALA A 366 -7.16 -0.58 20.62
CA ALA A 366 -7.28 -1.51 19.51
C ALA A 366 -6.11 -2.49 19.50
N ILE A 367 -6.43 -3.78 19.29
CA ILE A 367 -5.47 -4.87 19.10
C ILE A 367 -5.89 -5.70 17.90
N GLY A 368 -4.93 -6.29 17.21
CA GLY A 368 -5.20 -7.17 16.08
C GLY A 368 -3.97 -7.89 15.56
N GLU A 369 -4.21 -8.74 14.57
CA GLU A 369 -3.20 -9.44 13.81
C GLU A 369 -3.45 -9.26 12.31
N THR A 370 -2.41 -9.41 11.50
CA THR A 370 -2.51 -9.41 10.03
C THR A 370 -1.55 -10.45 9.49
N GLN A 371 -2.07 -11.47 8.83
CA GLN A 371 -1.27 -12.57 8.29
C GLN A 371 -0.94 -12.34 6.82
N PHE A 372 0.26 -12.77 6.42
CA PHE A 372 0.79 -12.65 5.07
C PHE A 372 1.70 -13.84 4.77
N THR A 373 1.53 -14.48 3.61
CA THR A 373 2.25 -15.71 3.25
C THR A 373 3.16 -15.54 2.05
N VAL A 374 4.38 -16.11 2.12
CA VAL A 374 5.37 -16.15 1.04
C VAL A 374 5.91 -17.56 0.86
N ASN A 375 5.98 -18.03 -0.38
CA ASN A 375 6.54 -19.33 -0.73
C ASN A 375 7.92 -19.17 -1.38
N TYR A 376 8.92 -19.91 -0.88
CA TYR A 376 10.28 -19.89 -1.39
C TYR A 376 10.73 -21.29 -1.84
N GLU A 377 11.10 -21.44 -3.12
CA GLU A 377 11.64 -22.68 -3.68
C GLU A 377 13.17 -22.64 -3.72
N GLU A 378 13.83 -23.41 -2.83
CA GLU A 378 15.27 -23.63 -2.90
C GLU A 378 15.60 -24.58 -4.07
N VAL A 379 16.44 -24.11 -4.98
CA VAL A 379 16.90 -24.84 -6.17
C VAL A 379 18.43 -24.98 -6.09
N PRO A 380 18.99 -26.04 -5.48
CA PRO A 380 20.44 -26.12 -5.24
C PRO A 380 21.24 -26.24 -6.56
N ILE A 381 22.13 -25.26 -6.82
CA ILE A 381 23.12 -25.35 -7.92
C ILE A 381 24.34 -26.14 -7.44
N ILE A 382 24.36 -27.43 -7.78
CA ILE A 382 25.50 -28.32 -7.56
C ILE A 382 26.69 -27.85 -8.43
N ALA A 383 27.88 -27.75 -7.82
CA ALA A 383 29.09 -27.28 -8.49
C ALA A 383 29.69 -28.27 -9.51
N GLU A 384 30.57 -27.75 -10.38
CA GLU A 384 31.50 -28.58 -11.15
C GLU A 384 32.70 -29.01 -10.29
N ALA A 385 33.24 -30.20 -10.58
CA ALA A 385 34.36 -30.79 -9.85
C ALA A 385 35.72 -30.47 -10.50
N VAL A 386 36.45 -29.53 -9.91
CA VAL A 386 37.76 -29.06 -10.40
C VAL A 386 38.88 -29.91 -9.79
N ASP A 387 39.55 -30.70 -10.63
CA ASP A 387 40.81 -31.36 -10.28
C ASP A 387 41.95 -30.32 -10.24
N LEU A 388 42.57 -30.13 -9.07
CA LEU A 388 43.73 -29.26 -8.86
C LEU A 388 45.08 -30.00 -8.85
N GLY A 389 45.10 -31.33 -9.06
CA GLY A 389 46.29 -32.16 -8.86
C GLY A 389 46.61 -32.40 -7.38
N LEU A 390 45.56 -32.44 -6.56
CA LEU A 390 45.57 -32.71 -5.11
C LEU A 390 44.97 -34.10 -4.83
N SER A 391 44.78 -34.46 -3.57
CA SER A 391 44.15 -35.74 -3.17
C SER A 391 42.65 -35.85 -3.52
N VAL A 392 41.95 -34.72 -3.70
CA VAL A 392 40.52 -34.61 -4.03
C VAL A 392 40.24 -33.51 -5.03
N LYS A 393 39.08 -33.58 -5.69
CA LYS A 393 38.55 -32.49 -6.54
C LYS A 393 37.79 -31.49 -5.68
N TRP A 394 37.85 -30.22 -6.06
CA TRP A 394 37.23 -29.10 -5.34
C TRP A 394 36.07 -28.50 -6.13
N ALA A 395 35.04 -28.02 -5.44
CA ALA A 395 33.90 -27.37 -6.07
C ALA A 395 34.26 -26.03 -6.75
N SER A 396 33.67 -25.78 -7.92
CA SER A 396 33.76 -24.50 -8.63
C SER A 396 33.33 -23.30 -7.78
N HIS A 397 32.34 -23.48 -6.91
CA HIS A 397 31.73 -22.45 -6.07
C HIS A 397 31.35 -22.97 -4.67
N ASN A 398 30.88 -22.08 -3.79
CA ASN A 398 30.47 -22.41 -2.42
C ASN A 398 29.10 -23.11 -2.38
N VAL A 399 28.74 -23.76 -1.27
CA VAL A 399 27.33 -24.09 -1.01
C VAL A 399 26.53 -22.78 -0.94
N GLY A 400 25.36 -22.75 -1.56
CA GLY A 400 24.54 -21.53 -1.71
C GLY A 400 24.98 -20.56 -2.81
N ALA A 401 26.06 -20.85 -3.55
CA ALA A 401 26.49 -20.04 -4.70
C ALA A 401 25.91 -20.56 -6.02
N SER A 402 25.72 -19.66 -7.00
CA SER A 402 25.40 -20.01 -8.38
C SER A 402 26.64 -20.03 -9.27
N GLU A 403 27.62 -19.16 -9.00
CA GLU A 403 28.92 -19.11 -9.68
C GLU A 403 30.10 -18.83 -8.73
N ALA A 404 31.33 -18.90 -9.24
CA ALA A 404 32.54 -18.87 -8.41
C ALA A 404 32.76 -17.55 -7.64
N SER A 405 32.22 -16.42 -8.14
CA SER A 405 32.29 -15.12 -7.47
C SER A 405 31.23 -14.94 -6.37
N ASP A 406 30.18 -15.75 -6.34
CA ASP A 406 29.16 -15.64 -5.30
C ASP A 406 29.74 -16.07 -3.96
N TYR A 407 29.51 -15.25 -2.92
CA TYR A 407 29.93 -15.55 -1.56
C TYR A 407 29.36 -16.88 -1.02
N GLY A 408 28.22 -17.33 -1.56
CA GLY A 408 27.45 -18.45 -1.02
C GLY A 408 26.89 -18.17 0.37
N GLY A 409 26.38 -19.21 1.02
CA GLY A 409 25.90 -19.09 2.39
C GLY A 409 27.02 -19.07 3.43
N LEU A 410 26.64 -18.65 4.64
CA LEU A 410 27.47 -18.65 5.83
C LEU A 410 26.78 -19.51 6.88
N TYR A 411 27.25 -20.75 7.01
CA TYR A 411 26.53 -21.83 7.68
C TYR A 411 27.09 -22.11 9.07
N ILE A 412 26.20 -22.45 10.00
CA ILE A 412 26.55 -22.96 11.33
C ILE A 412 27.11 -24.39 11.20
N TRP A 413 28.20 -24.70 11.90
CA TRP A 413 28.88 -25.99 11.76
C TRP A 413 28.07 -27.14 12.38
N GLY A 414 27.64 -28.10 11.56
CA GLY A 414 26.76 -29.18 11.99
C GLY A 414 25.28 -28.94 11.68
N ASP A 415 24.89 -27.75 11.22
CA ASP A 415 23.57 -27.54 10.62
C ASP A 415 23.59 -27.99 9.15
N CYS A 416 22.94 -29.12 8.87
CA CYS A 416 22.77 -29.64 7.52
C CYS A 416 21.67 -28.94 6.70
N THR A 417 20.82 -28.12 7.30
CA THR A 417 19.72 -27.40 6.63
C THR A 417 20.13 -26.01 6.16
N GLY A 418 21.03 -25.34 6.89
CA GLY A 418 21.43 -23.95 6.66
C GLY A 418 20.40 -22.92 7.13
N THR A 419 19.58 -23.24 8.12
CA THR A 419 18.52 -22.35 8.66
C THR A 419 18.65 -22.07 10.17
N ASP A 420 19.62 -22.67 10.87
CA ASP A 420 19.99 -22.23 12.22
C ASP A 420 20.85 -20.96 12.15
N LEU A 421 20.37 -19.88 12.76
CA LEU A 421 21.01 -18.57 12.81
C LEU A 421 21.53 -18.20 14.21
N ARG A 422 21.40 -19.10 15.20
CA ARG A 422 21.63 -18.80 16.63
C ARG A 422 22.31 -19.91 17.45
N MET A 423 22.53 -21.10 16.89
CA MET A 423 23.06 -22.33 17.54
C MET A 423 22.04 -23.16 18.32
N GLU A 424 20.77 -22.78 18.34
CA GLU A 424 19.76 -23.38 19.21
C GLU A 424 19.57 -24.88 18.92
N ARG A 425 19.75 -25.32 17.65
CA ARG A 425 19.66 -26.75 17.31
C ARG A 425 20.91 -27.54 17.71
N ILE A 426 22.07 -26.90 17.91
CA ILE A 426 23.31 -27.60 18.26
C ILE A 426 23.32 -28.03 19.73
N GLU A 427 22.67 -27.27 20.61
CA GLU A 427 22.43 -27.69 21.99
C GLU A 427 21.46 -28.89 22.03
N GLU A 428 20.34 -28.85 21.28
CA GLU A 428 19.39 -29.97 21.19
C GLU A 428 19.96 -31.25 20.54
N LEU A 429 20.81 -31.10 19.51
CA LEU A 429 21.34 -32.24 18.77
C LEU A 429 22.41 -33.03 19.54
N GLU A 430 22.94 -32.54 20.65
CA GLU A 430 24.03 -33.18 21.42
C GLU A 430 25.19 -33.62 20.50
N ILE A 431 25.54 -32.81 19.48
CA ILE A 431 26.47 -33.19 18.39
C ILE A 431 27.80 -33.71 18.95
N HIS A 432 28.31 -33.03 19.97
CA HIS A 432 29.55 -33.38 20.68
C HIS A 432 29.52 -34.75 21.37
N GLU A 433 28.34 -35.25 21.79
CA GLU A 433 28.20 -36.58 22.41
C GLU A 433 27.97 -37.70 21.37
N LYS A 434 27.34 -37.38 20.23
CA LYS A 434 26.93 -38.37 19.21
C LYS A 434 27.99 -38.69 18.16
N ILE A 435 29.10 -37.95 18.13
CA ILE A 435 30.18 -38.07 17.14
C ILE A 435 31.47 -38.72 17.71
N VAL A 436 31.47 -39.07 18.99
CA VAL A 436 32.58 -39.75 19.69
C VAL A 436 32.39 -41.27 19.65
N ASP A 437 33.35 -42.02 19.09
CA ASP A 437 33.46 -43.47 19.29
C ASP A 437 34.18 -43.77 20.63
N ALA A 438 34.08 -45.01 21.12
CA ALA A 438 34.52 -45.47 22.45
C ALA A 438 36.05 -45.50 22.68
N ALA A 439 36.80 -44.62 22.02
CA ALA A 439 38.25 -44.43 22.09
C ALA A 439 38.68 -42.95 22.13
N ASP A 440 37.75 -42.00 22.34
CA ASP A 440 37.97 -40.55 22.41
C ASP A 440 38.55 -39.88 21.13
N GLU A 441 38.53 -40.56 19.98
CA GLU A 441 38.80 -39.95 18.67
C GLU A 441 37.51 -39.39 18.05
N ILE A 442 37.42 -38.06 17.92
CA ILE A 442 36.30 -37.36 17.28
C ILE A 442 36.26 -37.71 15.78
N TYR A 443 35.15 -38.28 15.31
CA TYR A 443 34.89 -38.41 13.87
C TYR A 443 34.56 -37.06 13.24
N GLY A 444 34.92 -36.87 11.97
CA GLY A 444 34.49 -35.67 11.24
C GLY A 444 33.02 -35.75 10.79
N ILE A 445 32.31 -34.62 10.75
CA ILE A 445 30.98 -34.52 10.11
C ILE A 445 31.03 -34.72 8.59
N SER A 446 32.21 -34.55 7.98
CA SER A 446 32.45 -34.63 6.52
C SER A 446 31.82 -35.87 5.87
N GLY A 447 30.77 -35.68 5.06
CA GLY A 447 30.03 -36.73 4.36
C GLY A 447 28.83 -37.31 5.13
N ILE A 448 28.58 -36.88 6.36
CA ILE A 448 27.42 -37.30 7.16
C ILE A 448 26.28 -36.30 6.90
N ALA A 449 25.36 -36.62 5.99
CA ALA A 449 24.29 -35.71 5.53
C ALA A 449 23.31 -35.19 6.61
N ALA A 450 23.38 -35.70 7.85
CA ALA A 450 22.67 -35.16 9.00
C ALA A 450 23.37 -33.94 9.66
N TYR A 451 24.64 -33.69 9.34
CA TYR A 451 25.47 -32.63 9.92
C TYR A 451 26.29 -31.84 8.87
N ASP A 452 26.65 -32.47 7.75
CA ASP A 452 27.35 -31.85 6.63
C ASP A 452 26.34 -31.34 5.58
N ILE A 453 26.21 -30.01 5.52
CA ILE A 453 25.33 -29.32 4.57
C ILE A 453 25.67 -29.59 3.09
N ALA A 454 26.93 -29.86 2.75
CA ALA A 454 27.30 -30.17 1.37
C ALA A 454 26.78 -31.55 0.96
N ALA A 455 26.91 -32.53 1.86
CA ALA A 455 26.35 -33.87 1.66
C ALA A 455 24.82 -33.87 1.68
N ASN A 456 24.19 -32.99 2.48
CA ASN A 456 22.74 -32.82 2.54
C ASN A 456 22.18 -32.20 1.24
N LYS A 457 22.65 -31.01 0.87
CA LYS A 457 22.07 -30.20 -0.22
C LYS A 457 22.54 -30.62 -1.62
N TRP A 458 23.75 -31.18 -1.75
CA TRP A 458 24.31 -31.64 -3.04
C TRP A 458 24.46 -33.18 -3.15
N GLY A 459 24.11 -33.93 -2.10
CA GLY A 459 24.09 -35.40 -2.08
C GLY A 459 25.45 -36.07 -1.85
N ASP A 460 25.41 -37.36 -1.49
CA ASP A 460 26.50 -38.24 -1.00
C ASP A 460 27.86 -38.22 -1.75
N THR A 461 27.93 -37.63 -2.95
CA THR A 461 29.18 -37.47 -3.70
C THR A 461 29.98 -36.25 -3.24
N TRP A 462 29.32 -35.25 -2.67
CA TRP A 462 29.91 -34.01 -2.15
C TRP A 462 29.96 -34.02 -0.63
N ARG A 463 30.99 -33.37 -0.08
CA ARG A 463 31.19 -33.22 1.36
C ARG A 463 32.01 -31.99 1.69
N MET A 464 31.90 -31.51 2.92
CA MET A 464 32.82 -30.56 3.52
C MET A 464 34.24 -31.16 3.54
N PRO A 465 35.31 -30.39 3.25
CA PRO A 465 36.67 -30.91 3.26
C PRO A 465 37.12 -31.28 4.68
N THR A 466 38.00 -32.27 4.78
CA THR A 466 38.69 -32.56 6.04
C THR A 466 39.82 -31.56 6.29
N GLU A 467 40.24 -31.45 7.55
CA GLU A 467 41.48 -30.78 8.01
C GLU A 467 42.65 -30.98 7.04
N LYS A 468 42.96 -32.24 6.68
CA LYS A 468 44.12 -32.60 5.84
C LYS A 468 43.98 -32.13 4.38
N GLU A 469 42.76 -32.07 3.86
CA GLU A 469 42.49 -31.62 2.49
C GLU A 469 42.60 -30.09 2.39
N LEU A 470 42.16 -29.35 3.42
CA LEU A 470 42.43 -27.92 3.55
C LEU A 470 43.92 -27.63 3.74
N GLU A 471 44.63 -28.39 4.58
CA GLU A 471 46.10 -28.27 4.69
C GLU A 471 46.79 -28.53 3.36
N GLU A 472 46.31 -29.48 2.55
CA GLU A 472 46.84 -29.74 1.22
C GLU A 472 46.64 -28.55 0.27
N LEU A 473 45.43 -27.98 0.22
CA LEU A 473 45.12 -26.77 -0.56
C LEU A 473 45.99 -25.57 -0.11
N ILE A 474 46.06 -25.32 1.19
CA ILE A 474 46.85 -24.23 1.80
C ILE A 474 48.35 -24.43 1.57
N LYS A 475 48.84 -25.67 1.40
CA LYS A 475 50.27 -25.95 1.25
C LYS A 475 50.73 -26.06 -0.20
N ASN A 476 49.98 -26.78 -1.05
CA ASN A 476 50.46 -27.25 -2.34
C ASN A 476 50.06 -26.36 -3.53
N CYS A 477 49.04 -25.51 -3.40
CA CYS A 477 48.66 -24.54 -4.44
C CYS A 477 49.52 -23.26 -4.41
N GLU A 478 49.62 -22.57 -5.54
CA GLU A 478 49.93 -21.13 -5.59
C GLU A 478 48.68 -20.32 -5.17
N LYS A 479 48.87 -19.15 -4.55
CA LYS A 479 47.77 -18.28 -4.08
C LYS A 479 48.01 -16.86 -4.56
N THR A 480 46.97 -16.25 -5.12
CA THR A 480 46.98 -14.85 -5.56
C THR A 480 45.70 -14.16 -5.12
N HIS A 481 45.82 -12.95 -4.59
CA HIS A 481 44.68 -12.04 -4.47
C HIS A 481 44.13 -11.74 -5.88
N ASP A 482 42.82 -11.86 -6.06
CA ASP A 482 42.15 -11.71 -7.35
C ASP A 482 40.72 -11.19 -7.14
N ALA A 483 40.14 -10.58 -8.17
CA ALA A 483 38.80 -9.99 -8.13
C ALA A 483 37.96 -10.54 -9.29
N VAL A 484 37.03 -11.44 -8.99
CA VAL A 484 36.17 -12.09 -9.99
C VAL A 484 34.80 -11.43 -9.97
N ASN A 485 34.35 -10.91 -11.11
CA ASN A 485 33.09 -10.16 -11.27
C ASN A 485 32.92 -8.97 -10.29
N GLY A 486 34.03 -8.44 -9.75
CA GLY A 486 34.00 -7.35 -8.75
C GLY A 486 33.91 -7.83 -7.29
N VAL A 487 34.01 -9.13 -7.04
CA VAL A 487 34.15 -9.71 -5.70
C VAL A 487 35.62 -10.07 -5.46
N ASP A 488 36.20 -9.51 -4.41
CA ASP A 488 37.57 -9.78 -3.98
C ASP A 488 37.70 -11.14 -3.26
N GLY A 489 38.85 -11.80 -3.41
CA GLY A 489 39.11 -13.12 -2.84
C GLY A 489 40.48 -13.67 -3.18
N ILE A 490 40.65 -14.98 -2.99
CA ILE A 490 41.91 -15.68 -3.28
C ILE A 490 41.67 -16.74 -4.36
N ARG A 491 42.43 -16.63 -5.46
CA ARG A 491 42.58 -17.71 -6.43
C ARG A 491 43.65 -18.69 -5.96
N PHE A 492 43.28 -19.96 -5.87
CA PHE A 492 44.17 -21.07 -5.58
C PHE A 492 44.45 -21.83 -6.89
N THR A 493 45.70 -21.85 -7.33
CA THR A 493 46.13 -22.57 -8.55
C THR A 493 46.91 -23.82 -8.17
N GLY A 494 46.42 -24.99 -8.58
CA GLY A 494 46.98 -26.28 -8.20
C GLY A 494 48.23 -26.69 -8.99
N PRO A 495 48.99 -27.70 -8.53
CA PRO A 495 50.18 -28.21 -9.22
C PRO A 495 49.96 -28.66 -10.68
N ASN A 496 48.72 -28.93 -11.10
CA ASN A 496 48.39 -29.27 -12.49
C ASN A 496 48.08 -28.04 -13.39
N GLY A 497 48.00 -26.83 -12.82
CA GLY A 497 47.71 -25.58 -13.52
C GLY A 497 46.23 -25.17 -13.56
N ASN A 498 45.30 -25.99 -13.05
CA ASN A 498 43.91 -25.59 -12.86
C ASN A 498 43.76 -24.70 -11.62
N SER A 499 42.68 -23.91 -11.53
CA SER A 499 42.46 -23.01 -10.37
C SER A 499 41.00 -22.98 -9.91
N ILE A 500 40.79 -22.79 -8.61
CA ILE A 500 39.52 -22.35 -8.02
C ILE A 500 39.64 -20.93 -7.44
N PHE A 501 38.52 -20.25 -7.28
CA PHE A 501 38.45 -18.95 -6.60
C PHE A 501 37.57 -19.05 -5.35
N LEU A 502 38.09 -18.58 -4.22
CA LEU A 502 37.39 -18.49 -2.94
C LEU A 502 37.17 -17.00 -2.62
N PRO A 503 35.93 -16.48 -2.69
CA PRO A 503 35.64 -15.09 -2.34
C PRO A 503 35.81 -14.81 -0.84
N ALA A 504 36.02 -13.54 -0.50
CA ALA A 504 36.05 -13.05 0.87
C ALA A 504 34.62 -12.92 1.45
N SER A 505 33.97 -14.06 1.72
CA SER A 505 32.56 -14.12 2.15
C SER A 505 32.23 -13.46 3.49
N GLY A 506 33.23 -13.10 4.29
CA GLY A 506 33.07 -12.73 5.69
C GLY A 506 32.72 -13.93 6.56
N PHE A 507 32.10 -13.65 7.70
CA PHE A 507 31.45 -14.63 8.58
C PHE A 507 30.25 -13.97 9.28
N ASN A 508 29.28 -14.77 9.72
CA ASN A 508 28.21 -14.30 10.61
C ASN A 508 28.60 -14.56 12.07
N TYR A 509 28.23 -13.68 13.00
CA TYR A 509 28.43 -13.86 14.45
C TYR A 509 27.08 -13.85 15.19
N GLY A 510 26.23 -14.84 14.90
CA GLY A 510 24.83 -14.86 15.31
C GLY A 510 23.91 -14.08 14.35
N TYR A 511 22.71 -13.76 14.84
CA TYR A 511 21.58 -13.28 14.03
C TYR A 511 21.87 -11.95 13.32
N HIS A 512 21.93 -12.00 11.98
CA HIS A 512 22.25 -10.91 11.04
C HIS A 512 23.56 -10.11 11.26
N ASP A 513 24.45 -10.59 12.13
CA ASP A 513 25.76 -9.99 12.39
C ASP A 513 26.81 -10.43 11.35
N LEU A 514 26.61 -10.03 10.10
CA LEU A 514 27.55 -10.27 9.01
C LEU A 514 28.78 -9.35 9.14
N ARG A 515 29.96 -9.95 9.29
CA ARG A 515 31.24 -9.25 9.49
C ARG A 515 32.22 -9.51 8.37
N ASP A 516 33.05 -8.49 8.10
CA ASP A 516 34.26 -8.52 7.28
C ASP A 516 34.10 -9.06 5.84
N ARG A 517 32.89 -9.04 5.26
CA ARG A 517 32.68 -9.41 3.85
C ARG A 517 33.44 -8.46 2.91
N GLY A 518 34.11 -9.03 1.91
CA GLY A 518 35.08 -8.33 1.06
C GLY A 518 36.49 -8.20 1.66
N ILE A 519 36.69 -8.59 2.94
CA ILE A 519 37.96 -8.44 3.66
C ILE A 519 38.46 -9.80 4.16
N ASN A 520 37.60 -10.59 4.80
CA ASN A 520 37.90 -11.92 5.34
C ASN A 520 37.19 -13.02 4.54
N GLY A 521 37.84 -14.18 4.41
CA GLY A 521 37.20 -15.42 3.97
C GLY A 521 37.36 -16.52 5.02
N SER A 522 36.25 -16.92 5.64
CA SER A 522 36.21 -17.99 6.65
C SER A 522 35.52 -19.23 6.09
N TYR A 523 36.22 -20.36 6.14
CA TYR A 523 35.86 -21.60 5.44
C TYR A 523 35.91 -22.83 6.35
N TRP A 524 34.83 -23.61 6.39
CA TRP A 524 34.71 -24.77 7.27
C TRP A 524 35.49 -26.01 6.83
N SER A 525 36.03 -26.74 7.81
CA SER A 525 36.36 -28.15 7.68
C SER A 525 35.37 -29.01 8.46
N GLY A 526 35.18 -30.26 8.04
CA GLY A 526 34.31 -31.21 8.72
C GLY A 526 34.85 -31.76 10.04
N LYS A 527 35.68 -31.03 10.81
CA LYS A 527 36.36 -31.55 12.02
C LYS A 527 36.38 -30.56 13.19
N GLU A 528 35.99 -31.03 14.38
CA GLU A 528 36.27 -30.39 15.68
C GLU A 528 37.72 -30.68 16.15
N TYR A 529 38.38 -29.68 16.73
CA TYR A 529 39.72 -29.77 17.29
C TYR A 529 39.67 -30.03 18.80
N TYR A 530 40.18 -31.18 19.26
CA TYR A 530 40.21 -31.48 20.70
C TYR A 530 41.27 -30.64 21.43
N SER A 531 40.85 -29.88 22.45
CA SER A 531 41.74 -29.02 23.25
C SER A 531 42.11 -29.65 24.60
N ILE A 532 43.22 -29.23 25.20
CA ILE A 532 43.58 -29.59 26.60
C ILE A 532 42.63 -29.01 27.67
N ALA A 533 41.61 -28.24 27.28
CA ALA A 533 40.49 -27.84 28.14
C ALA A 533 39.24 -28.72 27.95
N GLY A 534 39.30 -29.74 27.08
CA GLY A 534 38.19 -30.60 26.67
C GLY A 534 37.42 -30.07 25.46
N HIS A 535 36.21 -30.60 25.25
CA HIS A 535 35.20 -30.01 24.37
C HIS A 535 34.85 -28.62 24.87
N GLY A 536 34.80 -27.64 23.97
CA GLY A 536 34.62 -26.25 24.34
C GLY A 536 34.16 -25.44 23.14
N LEU A 537 33.41 -24.37 23.45
CA LEU A 537 32.58 -23.53 22.56
C LEU A 537 33.35 -22.74 21.48
N GLY A 538 34.58 -23.14 21.12
CA GLY A 538 35.54 -22.34 20.35
C GLY A 538 36.47 -23.13 19.42
N ASN A 539 36.19 -24.40 19.13
CA ASN A 539 37.21 -25.36 18.68
C ASN A 539 36.99 -25.98 17.28
N ILE A 540 36.19 -25.41 16.37
CA ILE A 540 36.07 -26.01 15.02
C ILE A 540 37.28 -25.65 14.16
N TYR A 541 37.86 -26.62 13.45
CA TYR A 541 38.97 -26.36 12.52
C TYR A 541 38.44 -25.76 11.22
N GLY A 542 38.98 -24.63 10.80
CA GLY A 542 38.68 -24.01 9.52
C GLY A 542 39.86 -23.24 8.93
N MET A 543 39.72 -22.86 7.67
CA MET A 543 40.66 -21.97 6.97
C MET A 543 40.15 -20.53 7.05
N ASN A 544 41.02 -19.61 7.46
CA ASN A 544 40.75 -18.18 7.40
C ASN A 544 41.80 -17.47 6.53
N PHE A 545 41.37 -16.45 5.80
CA PHE A 545 42.27 -15.48 5.17
C PHE A 545 41.78 -14.05 5.36
N HIS A 546 42.73 -13.13 5.48
CA HIS A 546 42.52 -11.68 5.48
C HIS A 546 43.15 -11.08 4.22
N LEU A 547 42.39 -10.26 3.49
CA LEU A 547 42.87 -9.51 2.33
C LEU A 547 43.49 -8.18 2.78
N PRO A 548 44.67 -7.79 2.28
CA PRO A 548 45.36 -6.57 2.72
C PRO A 548 44.57 -5.33 2.29
N THR A 549 44.14 -4.53 3.27
CA THR A 549 43.49 -3.24 3.02
C THR A 549 44.51 -2.15 2.63
N PHE A 550 44.03 -1.02 2.11
CA PHE A 550 44.87 0.02 1.49
C PHE A 550 45.99 0.61 2.37
N ASP A 551 45.91 0.50 3.69
CA ASP A 551 46.90 1.02 4.65
C ASP A 551 47.87 -0.05 5.21
N GLU A 552 47.64 -1.36 5.00
CA GLU A 552 48.51 -2.42 5.54
C GLU A 552 49.26 -3.22 4.45
N TYR A 553 50.47 -2.79 4.12
CA TYR A 553 51.38 -3.55 3.26
C TYR A 553 52.06 -4.71 4.02
N TYR A 554 51.31 -5.77 4.29
CA TYR A 554 51.88 -7.10 4.56
C TYR A 554 51.91 -7.95 3.28
N PRO A 555 53.01 -8.64 2.98
CA PRO A 555 53.00 -9.69 1.96
C PRO A 555 52.08 -10.84 2.40
N ILE A 556 51.60 -11.63 1.45
CA ILE A 556 50.90 -12.89 1.75
C ILE A 556 51.95 -14.00 2.03
N ASP A 557 52.92 -13.73 2.91
CA ASP A 557 53.98 -14.67 3.30
C ASP A 557 53.52 -15.64 4.41
N GLY A 558 52.36 -16.26 4.22
CA GLY A 558 51.83 -17.33 5.07
C GLY A 558 51.42 -16.92 6.48
N ARG A 559 51.16 -15.62 6.71
CA ARG A 559 50.77 -15.08 8.03
C ARG A 559 49.37 -14.44 8.08
N GLY A 560 48.83 -13.99 6.96
CA GLY A 560 47.41 -13.59 6.79
C GLY A 560 46.50 -14.71 6.26
N LEU A 561 47.04 -15.92 6.09
CA LEU A 561 46.36 -17.13 5.60
C LEU A 561 46.67 -18.23 6.62
N GLY A 562 45.67 -18.72 7.33
CA GLY A 562 45.89 -19.62 8.47
C GLY A 562 44.75 -20.61 8.69
N SER A 563 45.12 -21.88 8.92
CA SER A 563 44.25 -22.82 9.59
C SER A 563 44.18 -22.49 11.08
N GLY A 564 42.98 -22.52 11.66
CA GLY A 564 42.79 -22.09 13.04
C GLY A 564 41.49 -22.56 13.66
N GLN A 565 41.40 -22.34 14.97
CA GLN A 565 40.17 -22.51 15.74
C GLN A 565 39.20 -21.38 15.42
N ILE A 566 37.99 -21.74 15.01
CA ILE A 566 36.86 -20.83 14.81
C ILE A 566 35.79 -21.16 15.84
N TYR A 567 35.09 -20.14 16.35
CA TYR A 567 33.96 -20.37 17.25
C TYR A 567 32.82 -21.07 16.51
N HIS A 568 32.28 -22.14 17.11
CA HIS A 568 31.17 -22.87 16.52
C HIS A 568 29.92 -21.99 16.28
N THR A 569 29.78 -20.88 17.04
CA THR A 569 28.75 -19.84 16.94
C THR A 569 28.87 -18.93 15.70
N MET A 570 29.82 -19.20 14.81
CA MET A 570 30.04 -18.41 13.59
C MET A 570 29.43 -19.09 12.37
N GLY A 571 28.74 -18.33 11.53
CA GLY A 571 28.38 -18.78 10.19
C GLY A 571 29.57 -18.61 9.25
N CYS A 572 30.09 -19.70 8.66
CA CYS A 572 31.22 -19.66 7.72
C CYS A 572 30.89 -20.37 6.40
N SER A 573 31.60 -20.04 5.33
CA SER A 573 31.34 -20.63 4.02
C SER A 573 31.80 -22.09 3.94
N VAL A 574 31.08 -22.88 3.15
CA VAL A 574 31.45 -24.27 2.84
C VAL A 574 31.84 -24.34 1.37
N ARG A 575 33.05 -24.83 1.10
CA ARG A 575 33.58 -25.10 -0.24
C ARG A 575 33.76 -26.62 -0.40
N PRO A 576 32.81 -27.34 -1.03
CA PRO A 576 32.83 -28.80 -1.01
C PRO A 576 33.97 -29.44 -1.81
N VAL A 577 34.22 -30.71 -1.51
CA VAL A 577 35.13 -31.61 -2.24
C VAL A 577 34.43 -32.91 -2.63
N CYS A 578 34.95 -33.57 -3.68
CA CYS A 578 34.55 -34.90 -4.11
C CYS A 578 35.75 -35.72 -4.61
N ASN A 579 35.55 -37.03 -4.78
CA ASN A 579 36.59 -37.96 -5.23
C ASN A 579 36.74 -38.02 -6.76
#